data_AF-A0A1Q9K1W1-F1
#
_entry.id   AF-A0A1Q9K1W1-F1
#
_cell.length_a   1.000
_cell.length_b   1.000
_cell.length_c   1.000
_cell.angle_alpha   90.00
_cell.angle_beta   90.00
_cell.angle_gamma   90.00
#
_symmetry.space_group_name_H-M   'P 1'
#
loop_
_entity.id
_entity.type
_entity.pdbx_description
1 polymer ?
#
loop_
_entity_poly.entity_id
_entity_poly.type
_entity_poly.pdbx_seq_one_letter_code
_entity_poly.pdbx_strand_id
1 'polypeptide(L)'
;MNGTNGKQSDFPDVALVPYPVIVAATKGDPDAMKIVLQHFSGYIASLSMRKLCDERGNVYFGVDEDIRQRLQARLMRAILTFRVE
;
A
#
# COMPACT_ATOMS: atom_id res chain seq x y z
N MET A 1 -33.39 19.55 -7.58
CA MET A 1 -32.95 18.21 -7.16
C MET A 1 -32.43 17.48 -8.39
N ASN A 2 -31.19 17.00 -8.36
CA ASN A 2 -30.74 15.74 -8.98
C ASN A 2 -29.23 15.62 -8.75
N GLY A 3 -28.88 14.82 -7.75
CA GLY A 3 -27.51 14.47 -7.42
C GLY A 3 -26.93 13.55 -8.49
N THR A 4 -25.84 13.99 -9.10
CA THR A 4 -24.93 13.12 -9.83
C THR A 4 -24.06 12.40 -8.81
N ASN A 5 -24.35 11.11 -8.63
CA ASN A 5 -23.57 10.19 -7.81
C ASN A 5 -22.15 10.09 -8.37
N GLY A 6 -21.25 10.90 -7.81
CA GLY A 6 -19.81 10.71 -7.96
C GLY A 6 -19.44 9.40 -7.26
N LYS A 7 -19.20 8.35 -8.04
CA LYS A 7 -18.33 7.26 -7.60
C LYS A 7 -16.92 7.85 -7.55
N GLN A 8 -16.65 8.62 -6.50
CA GLN A 8 -15.31 9.05 -6.14
C GLN A 8 -14.55 7.75 -5.90
N SER A 9 -13.54 7.46 -6.74
CA SER A 9 -12.62 6.39 -6.43
C SER A 9 -12.06 6.67 -5.04
N ASP A 10 -12.14 5.72 -4.11
CA ASP A 10 -11.52 5.82 -2.78
C ASP A 10 -9.99 5.97 -2.85
N PHE A 11 -9.44 5.92 -4.07
CA PHE A 11 -8.09 6.27 -4.41
C PHE A 11 -8.08 7.74 -4.84
N PRO A 12 -7.59 8.68 -4.00
CA PRO A 12 -7.31 10.03 -4.46
C PRO A 12 -6.35 9.90 -5.65
N ASP A 13 -6.50 10.74 -6.67
CA ASP A 13 -5.56 10.85 -7.79
C ASP A 13 -4.13 10.65 -7.28
N VAL A 14 -3.56 9.47 -7.56
CA VAL A 14 -2.40 8.96 -6.83
C VAL A 14 -1.18 9.73 -7.34
N ALA A 15 -0.92 10.88 -6.71
CA ALA A 15 0.25 11.68 -7.00
C ALA A 15 1.50 10.80 -6.85
N LEU A 16 2.29 10.70 -7.92
CA LEU A 16 3.51 9.89 -7.95
C LEU A 16 4.43 10.24 -6.76
N VAL A 17 5.10 9.24 -6.22
CA VAL A 17 6.17 9.48 -5.24
C VAL A 17 7.26 10.31 -5.94
N PRO A 18 7.68 11.47 -5.38
CA PRO A 18 8.71 12.29 -6.00
C PRO A 18 10.01 11.51 -6.20
N TYR A 19 10.68 11.68 -7.35
CA TYR A 19 11.94 11.01 -7.66
C TYR A 19 13.02 11.19 -6.56
N PRO A 20 13.22 12.39 -5.96
CA PRO A 20 14.18 12.55 -4.87
C PRO A 20 13.88 11.66 -3.66
N VAL A 21 12.60 11.41 -3.37
CA VAL A 21 12.18 10.51 -2.28
C VAL A 21 12.53 9.06 -2.64
N ILE A 22 12.30 8.64 -3.89
CA ILE A 22 12.69 7.30 -4.35
C ILE A 22 14.21 7.11 -4.22
N VAL A 23 15.01 8.07 -4.69
CA VAL A 23 16.48 8.04 -4.57
C VAL A 23 16.94 8.02 -3.10
N ALA A 24 16.30 8.76 -2.21
CA ALA A 24 16.63 8.73 -0.78
C ALA A 24 16.28 7.36 -0.17
N ALA A 25 15.13 6.80 -0.52
CA ALA A 25 14.69 5.49 -0.02
C ALA A 25 15.61 4.35 -0.49
N THR A 26 16.15 4.39 -1.72
CA THR A 26 17.13 3.38 -2.18
C THR A 26 18.46 3.45 -1.43
N LYS A 27 18.79 4.61 -0.85
CA LYS A 27 19.95 4.80 0.04
C LYS A 27 19.68 4.38 1.50
N GLY A 28 18.48 3.89 1.81
CA GLY A 28 18.09 3.45 3.15
C GLY A 28 17.59 4.55 4.06
N ASP A 29 17.20 5.72 3.52
CA ASP A 29 16.59 6.79 4.33
C ASP A 29 15.22 6.33 4.89
N PRO A 30 15.04 6.35 6.23
CA PRO A 30 13.85 5.79 6.87
C PRO A 30 12.58 6.63 6.62
N ASP A 31 12.71 7.95 6.52
CA ASP A 31 11.57 8.84 6.27
C ASP A 31 11.09 8.71 4.83
N ALA A 32 12.03 8.63 3.88
CA ALA A 32 11.74 8.37 2.48
C ALA A 32 11.11 6.98 2.28
N MET A 33 11.62 5.96 2.95
CA MET A 33 11.04 4.61 2.95
C MET A 33 9.60 4.62 3.46
N LYS A 34 9.32 5.34 4.55
CA LYS A 34 7.97 5.49 5.10
C LYS A 34 7.02 6.16 4.11
N ILE A 35 7.46 7.20 3.41
CA ILE A 35 6.65 7.87 2.38
C ILE A 35 6.28 6.90 1.25
N VAL A 36 7.26 6.11 0.76
CA VAL A 36 6.99 5.12 -0.31
C VAL A 36 6.03 4.03 0.18
N LEU A 37 6.23 3.49 1.39
CA LEU A 37 5.34 2.49 1.98
C LEU A 37 3.91 3.03 2.19
N GLN A 38 3.79 4.28 2.64
CA GLN A 38 2.50 4.93 2.83
C GLN A 38 1.77 5.13 1.50
N HIS A 39 2.49 5.53 0.45
CA HIS A 39 1.92 5.65 -0.90
C HIS A 39 1.34 4.33 -1.40
N PHE A 40 2.03 3.20 -1.21
CA PHE A 40 1.55 1.88 -1.62
C PHE A 40 0.60 1.21 -0.61
N SER A 41 0.31 1.82 0.53
CA SER A 41 -0.46 1.19 1.61
C SER A 41 -1.84 0.69 1.17
N GLY A 42 -2.57 1.48 0.38
CA GLY A 42 -3.88 1.09 -0.15
C GLY A 42 -3.80 -0.08 -1.14
N TYR A 43 -2.78 -0.10 -2.01
CA TYR A 43 -2.57 -1.20 -2.94
C TYR A 43 -2.12 -2.49 -2.23
N ILE A 44 -1.28 -2.36 -1.21
CA ILE A 44 -0.91 -3.50 -0.37
C ILE A 44 -2.14 -4.03 0.36
N ALA A 45 -2.98 -3.16 0.93
CA ALA A 45 -4.21 -3.57 1.62
C ALA A 45 -5.14 -4.34 0.68
N SER A 46 -5.33 -3.85 -0.56
CA SER A 46 -6.19 -4.53 -1.53
C SER A 46 -5.64 -5.89 -1.96
N LEU A 47 -4.32 -6.03 -2.15
CA LEU A 47 -3.66 -7.32 -2.43
C LEU A 47 -3.68 -8.28 -1.24
N SER A 48 -3.88 -7.76 -0.03
CA SER A 48 -3.94 -8.52 1.21
C SER A 48 -5.36 -8.94 1.59
N MET A 49 -6.37 -8.55 0.81
CA MET A 49 -7.77 -8.92 1.08
C MET A 49 -7.98 -10.43 0.94
N ARG A 50 -8.53 -11.05 1.97
CA ARG A 50 -8.86 -12.48 2.03
C ARG A 50 -10.22 -12.70 2.67
N LYS A 51 -10.76 -13.90 2.43
CA LYS A 51 -11.94 -14.41 3.10
C LYS A 51 -11.49 -14.98 4.45
N LEU A 52 -11.89 -14.34 5.54
CA LEU A 52 -11.49 -14.66 6.91
C LEU A 52 -12.70 -15.16 7.72
N CYS A 53 -12.43 -16.01 8.71
CA CYS A 53 -13.45 -16.52 9.63
C CYS A 53 -13.21 -15.93 11.01
N ASP A 54 -14.25 -15.40 11.65
CA ASP A 54 -14.19 -15.03 13.07
C ASP A 54 -14.31 -16.27 13.99
N GLU A 55 -14.13 -16.06 15.29
CA GLU A 55 -14.25 -17.10 16.32
C GLU A 55 -15.65 -17.73 16.40
N ARG A 56 -16.66 -17.06 15.84
CA ARG A 56 -18.06 -17.50 15.81
C ARG A 56 -18.39 -18.26 14.52
N GLY A 57 -17.42 -18.43 13.62
CA GLY A 57 -17.56 -19.09 12.33
C GLY A 57 -18.17 -18.22 11.23
N ASN A 58 -18.36 -16.91 11.46
CA ASN A 58 -18.83 -16.00 10.42
C ASN A 58 -17.70 -15.69 9.45
N VAL A 59 -18.05 -15.65 8.17
CA VAL A 59 -17.08 -15.39 7.12
C VAL A 59 -17.24 -13.99 6.57
N TYR A 60 -16.14 -13.24 6.53
CA TYR A 60 -16.10 -11.88 6.01
C TYR A 60 -14.86 -11.65 5.15
N PHE A 61 -14.84 -10.55 4.41
CA PHE A 61 -13.65 -10.10 3.69
C PHE A 61 -12.88 -9.12 4.57
N GLY A 62 -11.62 -9.45 4.86
CA GLY A 62 -10.74 -8.61 5.66
C GLY A 62 -9.31 -8.63 5.13
N VAL A 63 -8.51 -7.71 5.63
CA VAL A 63 -7.09 -7.65 5.34
C VAL A 63 -6.39 -8.75 6.13
N ASP A 64 -5.70 -9.64 5.43
CA ASP A 64 -4.79 -10.60 6.02
C ASP A 64 -3.50 -9.88 6.42
N GLU A 65 -3.31 -9.74 7.73
CA GLU A 65 -2.23 -8.96 8.32
C GLU A 65 -0.84 -9.58 8.06
N ASP A 66 -0.74 -10.91 8.00
CA ASP A 66 0.51 -11.60 7.69
C ASP A 66 0.91 -11.37 6.23
N ILE A 67 -0.06 -11.43 5.31
CA ILE A 67 0.17 -11.10 3.89
C ILE A 67 0.55 -9.63 3.75
N ARG A 68 -0.14 -8.72 4.44
CA ARG A 68 0.15 -7.28 4.41
C ARG A 68 1.59 -6.99 4.86
N GLN A 69 2.00 -7.54 5.99
CA GLN A 69 3.36 -7.40 6.52
C GLN A 69 4.40 -7.99 5.56
N ARG A 70 4.12 -9.17 4.98
CA ARG A 70 5.03 -9.80 4.01
C ARG A 70 5.19 -8.97 2.73
N LEU A 71 4.10 -8.37 2.24
CA LEU A 71 4.15 -7.49 1.07
C LEU A 71 4.93 -6.20 1.37
N GLN A 72 4.71 -5.57 2.53
CA GLN A 72 5.51 -4.42 2.98
C GLN A 72 7.00 -4.76 3.05
N ALA A 73 7.37 -5.88 3.69
CA ALA A 73 8.76 -6.31 3.80
C ALA A 73 9.41 -6.59 2.42
N ARG A 74 8.66 -7.18 1.49
CA ARG A 74 9.13 -7.40 0.11
C ARG A 74 9.34 -6.09 -0.64
N LEU A 75 8.43 -5.12 -0.48
CA LEU A 75 8.57 -3.81 -1.09
C LEU A 75 9.79 -3.07 -0.55
N MET A 76 10.02 -3.07 0.78
CA MET A 76 11.22 -2.48 1.37
C MET A 76 12.51 -3.06 0.78
N ARG A 77 12.59 -4.39 0.68
CA ARG A 77 13.75 -5.06 0.07
C ARG A 77 13.92 -4.68 -1.40
N ALA A 78 12.83 -4.63 -2.16
CA ALA A 78 12.86 -4.24 -3.56
C ALA A 78 13.39 -2.81 -3.75
N ILE A 79 12.94 -1.86 -2.91
CA ILE A 79 13.41 -0.47 -2.92
C ILE A 79 14.92 -0.38 -2.64
N LEU A 80 15.44 -1.11 -1.65
CA LEU A 80 16.88 -1.11 -1.33
C LEU A 80 17.75 -1.65 -2.48
N THR A 81 17.19 -2.52 -3.33
CA THR A 81 17.89 -3.07 -4.51
C THR A 81 17.54 -2.33 -5.81
N PHE A 82 16.70 -1.31 -5.74
CA PHE A 82 16.22 -0.60 -6.91
C PHE A 82 17.34 0.27 -7.50
N ARG A 83 17.59 0.10 -8.80
CA ARG A 83 18.59 0.91 -9.52
C ARG A 83 17.94 2.22 -9.94
N VAL A 84 18.48 3.31 -9.44
CA VAL A 84 18.17 4.67 -9.88
C VAL A 84 19.29 5.11 -10.79
N GLU A 85 18.95 5.37 -12.05
CA GLU A 85 19.88 5.83 -13.10
C GLU A 85 20.31 7.29 -12.89
#